data_AF-A0A7S3BTI9-F1
#
_entry.id   AF-A0A7S3BTI9-F1
#
_cell.length_a   1.000
_cell.length_b   1.000
_cell.length_c   1.000
_cell.angle_alpha   90.00
_cell.angle_beta   90.00
_cell.angle_gamma   90.00
#
_symmetry.space_group_name_H-M   'P 1'
#
loop_
_entity.id
_entity.type
_entity.pdbx_description
1 polymer ?
#
loop_
_entity_poly.entity_id
_entity_poly.type
_entity_poly.pdbx_seq_one_letter_code
_entity_poly.pdbx_strand_id
1 'polypeptide(L)'
;MVGVPGWLQAEVVRLGVDQPSSKWRISRRNATFELCASYPAFLVVPAALSDDEIARASEFRSGRRLPVLCWKEPCSGVAICRSSQPKVGVQMARSNHDERLLQAILEANAFSDRLHIIDCRPRVNAELNLVKGKGYEHTTLQYRMAKLSFAGIENIHVVRSSLRAFLNALQHQYASLSPTSEVDGVS
;
A
#
# COMPACT_ATOMS: atom_id res chain seq x y z
N MET A 1 27.06 -1.22 4.13
CA MET A 1 25.92 -0.29 4.02
C MET A 1 26.33 1.16 3.73
N VAL A 2 27.35 1.41 2.88
CA VAL A 2 27.84 2.77 2.59
C VAL A 2 26.74 3.62 1.93
N GLY A 3 26.54 4.87 2.37
CA GLY A 3 25.57 5.81 1.79
C GLY A 3 24.09 5.59 2.14
N VAL A 4 23.77 4.63 3.02
CA VAL A 4 22.42 4.47 3.58
C VAL A 4 22.32 5.33 4.85
N PRO A 5 21.26 6.16 5.05
CA PRO A 5 21.10 6.96 6.27
C PRO A 5 21.11 6.09 7.54
N GLY A 6 21.71 6.59 8.63
CA GLY A 6 21.86 5.83 9.88
C GLY A 6 20.53 5.34 10.47
N TRP A 7 19.47 6.14 10.40
CA TRP A 7 18.14 5.74 10.85
C TRP A 7 17.58 4.55 10.06
N LEU A 8 17.86 4.49 8.75
CA LEU A 8 17.41 3.39 7.90
C LEU A 8 18.24 2.14 8.16
N GLN A 9 19.55 2.29 8.44
CA GLN A 9 20.39 1.18 8.89
C GLN A 9 19.84 0.57 10.19
N ALA A 10 19.52 1.40 11.18
CA ALA A 10 18.92 0.92 12.43
C ALA A 10 17.58 0.20 12.19
N GLU A 11 16.74 0.72 11.29
CA GLU A 11 15.46 0.11 10.96
C GLU A 11 15.59 -1.23 10.23
N VAL A 12 16.52 -1.36 9.27
CA VAL A 12 16.72 -2.65 8.58
C VAL A 12 17.31 -3.70 9.51
N VAL A 13 18.16 -3.31 10.46
CA VAL A 13 18.65 -4.19 11.53
C VAL A 13 17.51 -4.62 12.44
N ARG A 14 16.66 -3.67 12.87
CA ARG A 14 15.48 -3.96 13.70
C ARG A 14 14.51 -4.94 13.03
N LEU A 15 14.37 -4.87 11.71
CA LEU A 15 13.54 -5.77 10.90
C LEU A 15 14.24 -7.11 10.53
N GLY A 16 15.52 -7.27 10.88
CA GLY A 16 16.33 -8.43 10.54
C GLY A 16 16.55 -8.58 9.03
N VAL A 17 16.61 -7.47 8.29
CA VAL A 17 16.87 -7.45 6.84
C VAL A 17 18.36 -7.57 6.54
N ASP A 18 19.22 -7.20 7.49
CA ASP A 18 20.68 -7.31 7.43
C ASP A 18 21.20 -8.73 7.65
N GLN A 19 20.36 -9.62 8.17
CA GLN A 19 20.73 -10.99 8.49
C GLN A 19 21.10 -11.78 7.22
N PRO A 20 22.12 -12.67 7.25
CA PRO A 20 22.49 -13.49 6.09
C PRO A 20 21.37 -14.38 5.55
N SER A 21 20.44 -14.79 6.43
CA SER A 21 19.27 -15.59 6.07
C SER A 21 18.13 -14.78 5.44
N SER A 22 18.21 -13.44 5.50
CA SER A 22 17.18 -12.54 4.97
C SER A 22 16.99 -12.73 3.48
N LYS A 23 15.73 -12.86 3.06
CA LYS A 23 15.33 -12.89 1.65
C LYS A 23 14.98 -11.49 1.12
N TRP A 24 15.38 -10.45 1.84
CA TRP A 24 15.12 -9.04 1.51
C TRP A 24 16.43 -8.27 1.38
N ARG A 25 16.48 -7.31 0.46
CA ARG A 25 17.64 -6.44 0.25
C ARG A 25 17.22 -4.98 0.10
N ILE A 26 18.15 -4.08 0.42
CA ILE A 26 18.01 -2.65 0.08
C ILE A 26 18.36 -2.48 -1.40
N SER A 27 17.44 -1.90 -2.17
CA SER A 27 17.66 -1.39 -3.52
C SER A 27 17.90 0.12 -3.47
N ARG A 28 18.91 0.57 -4.23
CA ARG A 28 19.18 2.00 -4.47
C ARG A 28 18.61 2.47 -5.81
N ARG A 29 17.80 1.64 -6.48
CA ARG A 29 17.28 1.96 -7.82
C ARG A 29 16.44 3.23 -7.86
N ASN A 30 15.86 3.64 -6.73
CA ASN A 30 15.08 4.87 -6.61
C ASN A 30 15.88 6.05 -6.02
N ALA A 31 17.21 5.99 -5.96
CA ALA A 31 18.02 7.03 -5.32
C ALA A 31 17.84 8.43 -5.96
N THR A 32 17.57 8.48 -7.26
CA THR A 32 17.27 9.71 -8.03
C THR A 32 15.77 9.95 -8.21
N PHE A 33 14.91 9.15 -7.57
CA PHE A 33 13.44 9.20 -7.68
C PHE A 33 12.86 8.93 -9.09
N GLU A 34 13.68 8.48 -10.04
CA GLU A 34 13.26 8.13 -11.42
C GLU A 34 12.37 6.89 -11.48
N LEU A 35 12.60 5.91 -10.61
CA LEU A 35 11.79 4.69 -10.56
C LEU A 35 10.38 5.03 -10.07
N CYS A 36 10.26 5.76 -8.96
CA CYS A 36 9.00 6.19 -8.38
C CYS A 36 9.18 7.50 -7.60
N ALA A 37 8.71 8.61 -8.18
CA ALA A 37 8.93 9.97 -7.70
C ALA A 37 8.41 10.25 -6.28
N SER A 38 7.49 9.45 -5.78
CA SER A 38 6.86 9.67 -4.47
C SER A 38 7.06 8.49 -3.51
N TYR A 39 7.95 7.57 -3.83
CA TYR A 39 8.52 6.61 -2.87
C TYR A 39 9.84 7.16 -2.30
N PRO A 40 10.34 6.61 -1.18
CA PRO A 40 11.65 6.98 -0.66
C PRO A 40 12.79 6.56 -1.60
N ALA A 41 13.95 7.17 -1.42
CA ALA A 41 15.15 6.92 -2.22
C ALA A 41 15.66 5.46 -2.13
N PHE A 42 15.47 4.83 -0.98
CA PHE A 42 15.87 3.45 -0.70
C PHE A 42 14.63 2.59 -0.53
N LEU A 43 14.59 1.46 -1.23
CA LEU A 43 13.47 0.51 -1.20
C LEU A 43 13.96 -0.83 -0.66
N VAL A 44 13.17 -1.50 0.18
CA VAL A 44 13.46 -2.87 0.58
C VAL A 44 12.58 -3.81 -0.24
N VAL A 45 13.24 -4.71 -0.99
CA VAL A 45 12.64 -5.57 -2.01
C VAL A 45 13.16 -7.01 -1.87
N PRO A 46 12.51 -8.03 -2.47
CA PRO A 46 13.02 -9.38 -2.44
C PRO A 46 14.44 -9.48 -3.01
N ALA A 47 15.33 -10.18 -2.29
CA ALA A 47 16.74 -10.33 -2.68
C ALA A 47 16.92 -11.14 -3.97
N ALA A 48 15.94 -11.99 -4.31
CA ALA A 48 15.94 -12.82 -5.49
C ALA A 48 15.76 -12.07 -6.82
N LEU A 49 15.44 -10.77 -6.79
CA LEU A 49 15.18 -9.96 -7.98
C LEU A 49 16.25 -8.89 -8.16
N SER A 50 16.65 -8.66 -9.41
CA SER A 50 17.54 -7.57 -9.82
C SER A 50 16.81 -6.22 -9.83
N ASP A 51 17.55 -5.11 -9.77
CA ASP A 51 16.96 -3.77 -9.85
C ASP A 51 16.23 -3.51 -11.19
N ASP A 52 16.61 -4.19 -12.28
CA ASP A 52 15.94 -4.11 -13.58
C ASP A 52 14.61 -4.87 -13.63
N GLU A 53 14.53 -6.03 -12.97
CA GLU A 53 13.25 -6.74 -12.80
C GLU A 53 12.27 -5.92 -11.95
N ILE A 54 12.77 -5.32 -10.87
CA ILE A 54 12.00 -4.41 -10.02
C ILE A 54 11.53 -3.19 -10.82
N ALA A 55 12.39 -2.62 -11.68
CA ALA A 55 12.02 -1.51 -12.55
C ALA A 55 10.88 -1.86 -13.51
N ARG A 56 10.99 -3.01 -14.20
CA ARG A 56 9.94 -3.49 -15.12
C ARG A 56 8.64 -3.84 -14.39
N ALA A 57 8.71 -4.43 -13.20
CA ALA A 57 7.51 -4.69 -12.38
C ALA A 57 6.80 -3.39 -11.98
N SER A 58 7.56 -2.34 -11.65
CA SER A 58 7.01 -1.03 -11.27
C SER A 58 6.12 -0.42 -12.34
N GLU A 59 6.43 -0.66 -13.62
CA GLU A 59 5.66 -0.12 -14.73
C GLU A 59 4.23 -0.60 -14.73
N PHE A 60 3.91 -1.74 -14.13
CA PHE A 60 2.55 -2.26 -14.07
C PHE A 60 1.72 -1.66 -12.92
N ARG A 61 2.34 -0.87 -12.03
CA ARG A 61 1.71 -0.32 -10.83
C ARG A 61 1.38 1.16 -11.02
N SER A 62 0.21 1.60 -10.53
CA SER A 62 -0.22 2.99 -10.67
C SER A 62 0.78 3.97 -10.03
N GLY A 63 1.36 4.87 -10.83
CA GLY A 63 2.40 5.79 -10.36
C GLY A 63 3.71 5.10 -9.96
N ARG A 64 3.98 3.90 -10.52
CA ARG A 64 5.16 3.08 -10.27
C ARG A 64 5.40 2.70 -8.81
N ARG A 65 4.33 2.72 -8.00
CA ARG A 65 4.33 2.29 -6.60
C ARG A 65 4.21 0.78 -6.51
N LEU A 66 5.32 0.12 -6.80
CA LEU A 66 5.49 -1.32 -6.67
C LEU A 66 5.40 -1.82 -5.22
N PRO A 67 5.11 -3.12 -5.02
CA PRO A 67 5.25 -3.79 -3.74
C PRO A 67 6.65 -3.61 -3.14
N VAL A 68 6.71 -3.00 -1.96
CA VAL A 68 7.94 -2.82 -1.17
C VAL A 68 7.66 -3.15 0.30
N LEU A 69 8.68 -3.63 1.01
CA LEU A 69 8.58 -3.98 2.42
C LEU A 69 8.27 -2.75 3.28
N CYS A 70 7.33 -2.90 4.21
CA CYS A 70 7.04 -1.91 5.26
C CYS A 70 7.46 -2.42 6.63
N TRP A 71 7.20 -3.70 6.87
CA TRP A 71 7.47 -4.36 8.13
C TRP A 71 7.74 -5.83 7.87
N LYS A 72 8.64 -6.40 8.66
CA LYS A 72 9.00 -7.82 8.64
C LYS A 72 9.16 -8.26 10.08
N GLU A 73 8.66 -9.46 10.38
CA GLU A 73 8.98 -10.14 11.62
C GLU A 73 10.39 -10.75 11.50
N PRO A 74 11.33 -10.45 12.42
CA PRO A 74 12.73 -10.86 12.28
C PRO A 74 12.95 -12.37 12.07
N CYS A 75 12.16 -13.23 12.72
CA CYS A 75 12.43 -14.68 12.82
C CYS A 75 11.68 -15.55 11.80
N SER A 76 10.39 -15.31 11.61
CA SER A 76 9.45 -16.08 10.79
C SER A 76 9.48 -15.69 9.31
N GLY A 77 9.99 -14.50 8.98
CA GLY A 77 9.99 -14.00 7.60
C GLY A 77 8.63 -13.49 7.12
N VAL A 78 7.60 -13.47 7.98
CA VAL A 78 6.32 -12.81 7.69
C VAL A 78 6.57 -11.33 7.42
N ALA A 79 6.04 -10.85 6.30
CA ALA A 79 6.28 -9.51 5.81
C ALA A 79 4.98 -8.81 5.42
N ILE A 80 4.90 -7.53 5.75
CA ILE A 80 3.86 -6.61 5.27
C ILE A 80 4.51 -5.76 4.19
N CYS A 81 3.96 -5.82 2.98
CA CYS A 81 4.33 -4.96 1.87
C CYS A 81 3.21 -3.95 1.58
N ARG A 82 3.58 -2.82 0.97
CA ARG A 82 2.62 -1.85 0.41
C ARG A 82 2.89 -1.62 -1.06
N SER A 83 1.82 -1.33 -1.79
CA SER A 83 1.88 -0.98 -3.21
C SER A 83 0.69 -0.09 -3.57
N SER A 84 0.66 0.35 -4.83
CA SER A 84 -0.56 0.82 -5.48
C SER A 84 -1.27 -0.32 -6.22
N GLN A 85 -2.52 -0.06 -6.60
CA GLN A 85 -3.26 -0.94 -7.50
C GLN A 85 -2.52 -1.23 -8.82
N PRO A 86 -2.66 -2.46 -9.36
CA PRO A 86 -2.12 -2.83 -10.66
C PRO A 86 -2.90 -2.18 -11.82
N LYS A 87 -2.27 -2.09 -13.00
CA LYS A 87 -2.83 -1.56 -14.24
C LYS A 87 -3.43 -2.66 -15.13
N VAL A 88 -4.32 -3.47 -14.54
CA VAL A 88 -4.97 -4.60 -15.23
C VAL A 88 -5.92 -4.12 -16.33
N GLY A 89 -6.80 -3.17 -15.98
CA GLY A 89 -7.80 -2.63 -16.88
C GLY A 89 -8.86 -3.65 -17.34
N VAL A 90 -9.81 -3.18 -18.15
CA VAL A 90 -10.85 -4.04 -18.74
C VAL A 90 -10.29 -5.10 -19.69
N GLN A 91 -9.10 -4.87 -20.24
CA GLN A 91 -8.40 -5.81 -21.12
C GLN A 91 -7.73 -6.95 -20.35
N MET A 92 -7.80 -6.97 -19.01
CA MET A 92 -7.20 -8.01 -18.19
C MET A 92 -5.68 -8.14 -18.43
N ALA A 93 -5.01 -7.01 -18.61
CA ALA A 93 -3.58 -6.94 -18.86
C ALA A 93 -2.80 -7.67 -17.76
N ARG A 94 -1.67 -8.26 -18.15
CA ARG A 94 -0.79 -9.03 -17.26
C ARG A 94 0.63 -8.47 -17.30
N SER A 95 1.37 -8.71 -16.23
CA SER A 95 2.79 -8.41 -16.17
C SER A 95 3.52 -9.57 -15.51
N ASN A 96 4.30 -10.30 -16.31
CA ASN A 96 5.15 -11.39 -15.79
C ASN A 96 6.13 -10.89 -14.74
N HIS A 97 6.60 -9.63 -14.84
CA HIS A 97 7.48 -9.02 -13.86
C HIS A 97 6.76 -8.70 -12.53
N ASP A 98 5.51 -8.23 -12.57
CA ASP A 98 4.71 -8.02 -11.35
C ASP A 98 4.31 -9.35 -10.70
N GLU A 99 3.92 -10.34 -11.49
CA GLU A 99 3.63 -11.70 -11.00
C GLU A 99 4.88 -12.33 -10.35
N ARG A 100 6.05 -12.22 -10.99
CA ARG A 100 7.33 -12.68 -10.43
C ARG A 100 7.70 -11.93 -9.14
N LEU A 101 7.43 -10.63 -9.08
CA LEU A 101 7.64 -9.83 -7.87
C LEU A 101 6.78 -10.31 -6.70
N LEU A 102 5.47 -10.51 -6.91
CA LEU A 102 4.59 -11.04 -5.86
C LEU A 102 4.97 -12.48 -5.47
N GLN A 103 5.40 -13.30 -6.43
CA GLN A 103 5.91 -14.63 -6.15
C GLN A 103 7.19 -14.59 -5.30
N ALA A 104 8.12 -13.67 -5.57
CA ALA A 104 9.33 -13.50 -4.76
C ALA A 104 9.03 -13.04 -3.33
N ILE A 105 7.96 -12.25 -3.14
CA ILE A 105 7.49 -11.84 -1.81
C ILE A 105 6.95 -13.04 -1.04
N LEU A 106 6.19 -13.93 -1.71
CA LEU A 106 5.72 -15.18 -1.11
C LEU A 106 6.90 -16.07 -0.71
N GLU A 107 7.85 -16.29 -1.63
CA GLU A 107 9.06 -17.10 -1.42
C GLU A 107 9.98 -16.57 -0.31
N ALA A 108 9.86 -15.29 0.05
CA ALA A 108 10.58 -14.70 1.17
C ALA A 108 10.06 -15.20 2.55
N ASN A 109 8.90 -15.84 2.59
CA ASN A 109 8.35 -16.52 3.76
C ASN A 109 8.30 -18.04 3.51
N ALA A 110 9.24 -18.78 4.09
CA ALA A 110 9.35 -20.23 3.90
C ALA A 110 8.18 -21.04 4.51
N PHE A 111 7.35 -20.42 5.35
CA PHE A 111 6.30 -21.10 6.11
C PHE A 111 4.89 -20.95 5.50
N SER A 112 4.77 -20.32 4.34
CA SER A 112 3.48 -20.14 3.67
C SER A 112 3.58 -20.36 2.17
N ASP A 113 2.54 -20.97 1.60
CA ASP A 113 2.35 -21.17 0.17
C ASP A 113 1.31 -20.20 -0.43
N ARG A 114 0.80 -19.26 0.39
CA ARG A 114 -0.26 -18.33 -0.01
C ARG A 114 0.07 -16.89 0.34
N LEU A 115 0.05 -16.01 -0.66
CA LEU A 115 0.18 -14.57 -0.47
C LEU A 115 -1.18 -13.94 -0.17
N HIS A 116 -1.29 -13.18 0.92
CA HIS A 116 -2.51 -12.40 1.20
C HIS A 116 -2.40 -11.01 0.60
N ILE A 117 -3.33 -10.66 -0.29
CA ILE A 117 -3.47 -9.32 -0.86
C ILE A 117 -4.73 -8.72 -0.25
N ILE A 118 -4.56 -7.61 0.47
CA ILE A 118 -5.66 -6.89 1.09
C ILE A 118 -5.83 -5.56 0.35
N ASP A 119 -6.85 -5.48 -0.49
CA ASP A 119 -7.24 -4.22 -1.10
C ASP A 119 -8.09 -3.44 -0.10
N CYS A 120 -7.61 -2.27 0.32
CA CYS A 120 -8.32 -1.49 1.32
C CYS A 120 -9.70 -1.01 0.85
N ARG A 121 -9.96 -0.96 -0.46
CA ARG A 121 -11.20 -0.39 -1.01
C ARG A 121 -12.40 -1.31 -0.78
N PRO A 122 -13.63 -0.76 -0.84
CA PRO A 122 -14.81 -1.52 -1.21
C PRO A 122 -14.63 -2.14 -2.60
N ARG A 123 -15.16 -3.34 -2.79
CA ARG A 123 -15.09 -4.06 -4.07
C ARG A 123 -15.60 -3.22 -5.25
N VAL A 124 -16.73 -2.53 -5.07
CA VAL A 124 -17.31 -1.66 -6.10
C VAL A 124 -16.34 -0.57 -6.54
N ASN A 125 -15.63 0.05 -5.59
CA ASN A 125 -14.62 1.07 -5.91
C ASN A 125 -13.42 0.47 -6.66
N ALA A 126 -13.06 -0.79 -6.37
CA ALA A 126 -12.02 -1.50 -7.10
C ALA A 126 -12.44 -1.85 -8.54
N GLU A 127 -13.69 -2.28 -8.75
CA GLU A 127 -14.28 -2.54 -10.06
C GLU A 127 -14.39 -1.26 -10.90
N LEU A 128 -14.78 -0.12 -10.30
CA LEU A 128 -14.77 1.18 -11.00
C LEU A 128 -13.36 1.61 -11.44
N ASN A 129 -12.33 1.23 -10.67
CA ASN A 129 -10.95 1.49 -11.08
C ASN A 129 -10.47 0.54 -12.18
N LEU A 130 -10.99 -0.70 -12.23
CA LEU A 130 -10.73 -1.64 -13.33
C LEU A 130 -11.18 -1.03 -14.67
N VAL A 131 -12.37 -0.43 -14.70
CA VAL A 131 -12.89 0.28 -15.90
C VAL A 131 -11.97 1.44 -16.32
N LYS A 132 -11.29 2.08 -15.37
CA LYS A 132 -10.34 3.18 -15.60
C LYS A 132 -8.91 2.71 -15.96
N GLY A 133 -8.74 1.44 -16.36
CA GLY A 133 -7.43 0.89 -16.74
C GLY A 133 -6.55 0.46 -15.55
N LYS A 134 -7.11 0.36 -14.35
CA LYS A 134 -6.42 -0.09 -13.14
C LYS A 134 -7.04 -1.38 -12.61
N GLY A 135 -7.42 -1.47 -11.33
CA GLY A 135 -8.14 -2.63 -10.82
C GLY A 135 -7.40 -3.32 -9.68
N TYR A 136 -7.39 -4.65 -9.68
CA TYR A 136 -6.89 -5.48 -8.60
C TYR A 136 -6.39 -6.82 -9.16
N GLU A 137 -5.62 -7.55 -8.36
CA GLU A 137 -5.02 -8.83 -8.72
C GLU A 137 -6.07 -9.95 -8.87
N HIS A 138 -6.24 -10.49 -10.08
CA HIS A 138 -7.18 -11.60 -10.32
C HIS A 138 -6.56 -12.96 -9.94
N THR A 139 -6.93 -13.48 -8.76
CA THR A 139 -6.31 -14.67 -8.18
C THR A 139 -6.67 -15.98 -8.89
N THR A 140 -7.81 -16.08 -9.55
CA THR A 140 -8.21 -17.31 -10.25
C THR A 140 -7.43 -17.53 -11.56
N LEU A 141 -7.06 -16.45 -12.26
CA LEU A 141 -6.50 -16.53 -13.61
C LEU A 141 -5.02 -16.14 -13.70
N GLN A 142 -4.58 -15.18 -12.88
CA GLN A 142 -3.27 -14.55 -13.02
C GLN A 142 -2.43 -14.82 -11.77
N TYR A 143 -2.95 -14.46 -10.59
CA TYR A 143 -2.23 -14.50 -9.32
C TYR A 143 -2.65 -15.70 -8.47
N ARG A 144 -2.45 -16.92 -8.99
CA ARG A 144 -2.94 -18.17 -8.35
C ARG A 144 -2.37 -18.45 -6.97
N MET A 145 -1.17 -17.96 -6.70
CA MET A 145 -0.51 -18.03 -5.39
C MET A 145 -1.11 -17.07 -4.36
N ALA A 146 -2.03 -16.17 -4.75
CA ALA A 146 -2.56 -15.14 -3.88
C ALA A 146 -4.02 -15.40 -3.47
N LYS A 147 -4.40 -14.85 -2.33
CA LYS A 147 -5.79 -14.68 -1.87
C LYS A 147 -6.07 -13.20 -1.72
N LEU A 148 -7.08 -12.70 -2.45
CA LEU A 148 -7.51 -11.31 -2.40
C LEU A 148 -8.68 -11.12 -1.44
N SER A 149 -8.61 -10.12 -0.58
CA SER A 149 -9.73 -9.62 0.23
C SER A 149 -9.90 -8.12 0.10
N PHE A 150 -11.12 -7.63 0.31
CA PHE A 150 -11.47 -6.21 0.29
C PHE A 150 -11.79 -5.75 1.72
N ALA A 151 -11.15 -4.68 2.19
CA ALA A 151 -11.34 -4.17 3.54
C ALA A 151 -12.54 -3.22 3.68
N GLY A 152 -13.07 -2.69 2.56
CA GLY A 152 -14.27 -1.84 2.60
C GLY A 152 -14.04 -0.41 3.10
N ILE A 153 -12.81 0.08 3.09
CA ILE A 153 -12.47 1.44 3.54
C ILE A 153 -12.76 2.45 2.42
N GLU A 154 -13.74 3.30 2.68
CA GLU A 154 -14.18 4.33 1.73
C GLU A 154 -13.09 5.35 1.38
N ASN A 155 -13.26 5.99 0.22
CA ASN A 155 -12.28 6.95 -0.27
C ASN A 155 -12.27 8.26 0.53
N ILE A 156 -11.25 9.09 0.28
CA ILE A 156 -11.02 10.35 0.99
C ILE A 156 -12.20 11.34 0.91
N HIS A 157 -13.05 11.26 -0.13
CA HIS A 157 -14.21 12.15 -0.26
C HIS A 157 -15.31 11.75 0.72
N VAL A 158 -15.55 10.44 0.87
CA VAL A 158 -16.52 9.92 1.84
C VAL A 158 -16.07 10.20 3.27
N VAL A 159 -14.79 9.96 3.59
CA VAL A 159 -14.24 10.27 4.93
C VAL A 159 -14.34 11.76 5.24
N ARG A 160 -14.07 12.63 4.26
CA ARG A 160 -14.21 14.08 4.41
C ARG A 160 -15.66 14.49 4.63
N SER A 161 -16.59 13.93 3.87
CA SER A 161 -18.03 14.19 4.05
C SER A 161 -18.53 13.70 5.41
N SER A 162 -18.04 12.55 5.88
CA SER A 162 -18.36 12.02 7.22
C SER A 162 -17.92 12.97 8.33
N LEU A 163 -16.68 13.47 8.29
CA LEU A 163 -16.20 14.44 9.26
C LEU A 163 -17.01 15.75 9.22
N ARG A 164 -17.34 16.25 8.03
CA ARG A 164 -18.18 17.45 7.89
C ARG A 164 -19.57 17.26 8.49
N ALA A 165 -20.20 16.12 8.23
CA ALA A 165 -21.50 15.79 8.80
C ALA A 165 -21.43 15.74 10.34
N PHE A 166 -20.38 15.13 10.89
CA PHE A 166 -20.15 15.09 12.33
C PHE A 166 -19.99 16.50 12.93
N LEU A 167 -19.17 17.36 12.33
CA LEU A 167 -18.97 18.73 12.80
C LEU A 167 -20.26 19.57 12.74
N ASN A 168 -21.05 19.44 11.67
CA ASN A 168 -22.32 20.15 11.55
C ASN A 168 -23.31 19.71 12.64
N ALA A 169 -23.37 18.41 12.96
CA ALA A 169 -24.23 17.90 14.03
C ALA A 169 -23.84 18.49 15.40
N LEU A 170 -22.54 18.58 15.69
CA LEU A 170 -22.05 19.22 16.93
C LEU A 170 -22.38 20.72 16.99
N GLN A 171 -22.28 21.43 15.87
CA GLN A 171 -22.63 22.86 15.80
C GLN A 171 -24.13 23.09 16.04
N HIS A 172 -25.00 22.26 15.43
CA HIS A 172 -26.43 22.32 15.68
C HIS A 172 -26.77 22.06 17.16
N GLN A 173 -26.11 21.07 17.77
CA GLN A 173 -26.29 20.78 19.19
C GLN A 173 -25.84 21.96 20.06
N TYR A 174 -24.67 22.55 19.79
CA TYR A 174 -24.17 23.72 20.54
C TYR A 174 -25.09 24.94 20.40
N ALA A 175 -25.59 25.21 19.19
CA ALA A 175 -26.55 26.29 18.94
C ALA A 175 -27.88 26.07 19.69
N SER A 176 -28.36 24.81 19.78
CA SER A 176 -29.58 24.49 20.54
C SER A 176 -29.43 24.56 22.06
N LEU A 177 -28.20 24.50 22.57
CA LEU A 177 -27.88 24.54 24.00
C LEU A 177 -27.44 25.93 24.48
N SER A 178 -27.19 26.86 23.55
CA SER A 178 -26.83 28.23 23.88
C SER A 178 -28.09 28.96 24.34
N PRO A 179 -28.13 29.52 25.57
CA PRO A 179 -29.30 30.26 26.03
C PRO A 179 -29.54 31.43 25.07
N THR A 180 -30.77 31.54 24.54
CA THR A 180 -31.22 32.76 23.89
C THR A 180 -31.06 33.87 24.92
N SER A 181 -30.18 34.83 24.67
CA SER A 181 -30.11 36.06 25.44
C SER A 181 -31.43 36.80 25.21
N GLU A 182 -32.45 36.50 26.02
CA GLU A 182 -33.56 37.40 26.24
C GLU A 182 -32.98 38.63 26.95
N VAL A 183 -32.71 39.66 26.15
CA VAL A 183 -32.43 41.00 26.63
C VAL A 183 -33.66 41.84 26.28
N ASP A 184 -34.26 42.35 27.35
CA ASP A 184 -35.14 43.51 27.47
C ASP A 184 -36.64 43.41 27.16
N GLY A 185 -37.40 43.63 28.24
CA GLY A 185 -38.80 44.00 28.21
C GLY A 185 -39.37 44.28 29.61
N VAL A 186 -38.65 44.97 30.51
CA VAL A 186 -39.27 45.56 31.72
C VAL A 186 -39.53 47.03 31.43
N SER A 187 -40.80 47.30 31.14
CA SER A 187 -41.45 48.62 31.06
C SER A 187 -41.54 49.31 32.41
#